data_AF-A0A093Z5C4-F1
#
_entry.id   AF-A0A093Z5C4-F1
#
_cell.length_a   1.000
_cell.length_b   1.000
_cell.length_c   1.000
_cell.angle_alpha   90.00
_cell.angle_beta   90.00
_cell.angle_gamma   90.00
#
_symmetry.space_group_name_H-M   'P 1'
#
loop_
_entity.id
_entity.type
_entity.pdbx_description
1 polymer ?
#
loop_
_entity_poly.entity_id
_entity_poly.type
_entity_poly.pdbx_seq_one_letter_code
_entity_poly.pdbx_strand_id
1 'polypeptide(L)'
;LIQTQHEHETQWCAGRRELEMKIEARKVGQKKLDDVLRAVGGQVSETPISPSDGAEELRTFDGKVYRAQCQMVGEMGAKLHRLGIPFFGTRPELIRYDGGVDGAADEDEGGGKGITESELLEMQRRMLGILEDLCAS
;
A
#
# COMPACT_ATOMS: atom_id res chain seq x y z
N LEU A 1 -8.49 9.13 14.11
CA LEU A 1 -8.42 8.57 12.74
C LEU A 1 -7.11 8.96 12.09
N ILE A 2 -6.87 10.27 11.93
CA ILE A 2 -5.63 10.81 11.34
C ILE A 2 -4.38 10.45 12.17
N GLN A 3 -4.45 10.51 13.50
CA GLN A 3 -3.32 10.13 14.36
C GLN A 3 -2.92 8.65 14.21
N THR A 4 -3.90 7.74 14.23
CA THR A 4 -3.68 6.30 14.03
C THR A 4 -3.11 5.99 12.65
N GLN A 5 -3.56 6.72 11.61
CA GLN A 5 -2.96 6.62 10.27
C GLN A 5 -1.48 6.99 10.30
N HIS A 6 -1.17 8.15 10.89
CA HIS A 6 0.19 8.67 10.95
C HIS A 6 1.13 7.75 11.73
N GLU A 7 0.64 7.14 12.82
CA GLU A 7 1.37 6.13 13.59
C GLU A 7 1.70 4.90 12.73
N HIS A 8 0.72 4.36 11.99
CA HIS A 8 0.94 3.21 11.09
C HIS A 8 1.95 3.56 9.99
N GLU A 9 1.81 4.71 9.34
CA GLU A 9 2.73 5.17 8.30
C GLU A 9 4.16 5.34 8.83
N THR A 10 4.30 5.95 10.01
CA THR A 10 5.59 6.10 10.70
C THR A 10 6.21 4.75 11.00
N GLN A 11 5.42 3.81 11.51
CA GLN A 11 5.88 2.45 11.82
C GLN A 11 6.30 1.69 10.56
N TRP A 12 5.54 1.77 9.47
CA TRP A 12 5.89 1.13 8.20
C TRP A 12 7.16 1.73 7.59
N CYS A 13 7.29 3.07 7.64
CA CYS A 13 8.50 3.76 7.17
C CYS A 13 9.73 3.37 7.99
N ALA A 14 9.61 3.34 9.32
CA ALA A 14 10.69 2.91 10.20
C ALA A 14 11.07 1.45 9.95
N GLY A 15 10.07 0.56 9.84
CA GLY A 15 10.29 -0.86 9.56
C GLY A 15 10.98 -1.11 8.23
N ARG A 16 10.62 -0.37 7.17
CA ARG A 16 11.28 -0.47 5.86
C ARG A 16 12.75 -0.06 5.93
N ARG A 17 13.05 1.07 6.58
CA ARG A 17 14.45 1.53 6.78
C ARG A 17 15.27 0.54 7.59
N GLU A 18 14.69 -0.03 8.65
CA GLU A 18 15.37 -1.04 9.46
C GLU A 18 15.66 -2.31 8.63
N LEU A 19 14.73 -2.72 7.77
CA LEU A 19 14.92 -3.85 6.87
C LEU A 19 16.05 -3.59 5.87
N GLU A 20 16.09 -2.41 5.26
CA GLU A 20 17.18 -1.99 4.36
C GLU A 20 18.54 -2.04 5.09
N MET A 21 18.61 -1.50 6.31
CA MET A 21 19.84 -1.57 7.13
C MET A 21 20.27 -3.00 7.43
N LYS A 22 19.31 -3.90 7.75
CA LYS A 22 19.60 -5.32 7.99
C LYS A 22 20.14 -6.01 6.74
N ILE A 23 19.55 -5.76 5.58
CA ILE A 23 19.99 -6.33 4.30
C ILE A 23 21.43 -5.89 4.00
N GLU A 24 21.72 -4.60 4.13
CA GLU A 24 23.08 -4.09 3.89
C GLU A 24 24.08 -4.60 4.92
N ALA A 25 23.70 -4.68 6.21
CA ALA A 25 24.55 -5.26 7.24
C ALA A 25 24.91 -6.73 6.96
N ARG A 26 23.94 -7.53 6.48
CA ARG A 26 24.19 -8.93 6.06
C ARG A 26 25.16 -8.98 4.88
N LYS A 27 24.99 -8.13 3.89
CA LYS A 27 25.87 -8.06 2.70
C LYS A 27 27.31 -7.69 3.07
N VAL A 28 27.49 -6.70 3.94
CA VAL A 28 28.81 -6.30 4.45
C VAL A 28 29.42 -7.41 5.30
N GLY A 29 28.63 -8.05 6.16
CA GLY A 29 29.06 -9.19 6.97
C GLY A 29 29.55 -10.37 6.12
N GLN A 30 28.78 -10.74 5.09
CA GLN A 30 29.15 -11.80 4.15
C GLN A 30 30.48 -11.50 3.46
N LYS A 31 30.64 -10.28 2.93
CA LYS A 31 31.90 -9.87 2.30
C LYS A 31 33.10 -10.00 3.24
N LYS A 32 32.95 -9.59 4.50
CA LYS A 32 34.03 -9.73 5.50
C LYS A 32 34.37 -11.19 5.78
N LEU A 33 33.35 -12.06 5.87
CA LEU A 33 33.58 -13.50 6.05
C LEU A 33 34.30 -14.10 4.84
N ASP A 34 33.91 -13.72 3.62
CA ASP A 34 34.55 -14.18 2.38
C ASP A 34 36.02 -13.73 2.30
N ASP A 35 36.31 -12.49 2.71
CA ASP A 35 37.68 -11.94 2.76
C ASP A 35 38.56 -12.71 3.76
N VAL A 36 38.03 -13.02 4.95
CA VAL A 36 38.73 -13.82 5.97
C VAL A 36 38.96 -15.25 5.48
N LEU A 37 37.94 -15.87 4.88
CA LEU A 37 38.03 -17.24 4.36
C LEU A 37 39.10 -17.33 3.27
N ARG A 38 39.15 -16.34 2.38
CA ARG A 38 40.18 -16.22 1.35
C ARG A 38 41.58 -16.04 1.94
N ALA A 39 41.72 -15.23 3.00
CA ALA A 39 43.00 -14.98 3.66
C ALA A 39 43.59 -16.25 4.32
N VAL A 40 42.74 -17.15 4.80
CA VAL A 40 43.15 -18.44 5.39
C VAL A 40 43.37 -19.53 4.32
N GLY A 41 43.17 -19.21 3.04
CA GLY A 41 43.33 -20.13 1.92
C GLY A 41 42.13 -21.06 1.69
N GLY A 42 40.99 -20.75 2.33
CA GLY A 42 39.73 -21.45 2.09
C GLY A 42 39.09 -21.03 0.77
N GLN A 43 38.35 -21.96 0.14
CA GLN A 43 37.54 -21.65 -1.04
C GLN A 43 36.23 -20.98 -0.62
N VAL A 44 35.97 -19.79 -1.16
CA VAL A 44 34.68 -19.10 -0.99
C VAL A 44 33.66 -19.80 -1.89
N SER A 45 32.50 -20.16 -1.33
CA SER A 45 31.39 -20.70 -2.12
C SER A 45 30.85 -19.57 -3.01
N GLU A 46 30.81 -19.79 -4.32
CA GLU A 46 30.28 -18.81 -5.29
C GLU A 46 28.77 -18.63 -5.21
N THR A 47 28.06 -19.41 -4.39
CA THR A 47 26.61 -19.23 -4.18
C THR A 47 26.42 -17.97 -3.36
N PRO A 48 26.11 -16.83 -3.99
CA PRO A 48 25.92 -15.61 -3.24
C PRO A 48 24.60 -15.81 -2.50
N ILE A 49 24.52 -15.38 -1.25
CA ILE A 49 23.23 -14.94 -0.72
C ILE A 49 22.82 -13.80 -1.65
N SER A 50 22.00 -14.14 -2.64
CA SER A 50 21.86 -13.35 -3.85
C SER A 50 21.31 -11.97 -3.48
N PRO A 51 21.76 -10.87 -4.12
CA PRO A 51 21.08 -9.58 -4.01
C PRO A 51 19.58 -9.67 -4.35
N SER A 52 19.16 -10.73 -5.05
CA SER A 52 17.76 -11.10 -5.26
C SER A 52 16.98 -11.33 -3.95
N ASP A 53 17.62 -11.86 -2.91
CA ASP A 53 17.00 -12.20 -1.63
C ASP A 53 16.57 -10.94 -0.87
N GLY A 54 17.46 -9.95 -0.76
CA GLY A 54 17.12 -8.66 -0.14
C GLY A 54 16.04 -7.88 -0.90
N ALA A 55 16.07 -7.92 -2.24
CA ALA A 55 15.03 -7.31 -3.07
C ALA A 55 13.67 -8.01 -2.90
N GLU A 56 13.66 -9.34 -2.78
CA GLU A 56 12.44 -10.11 -2.53
C GLU A 56 11.88 -9.89 -1.12
N GLU A 57 12.74 -9.80 -0.11
CA GLU A 57 12.36 -9.42 1.25
C GLU A 57 11.67 -8.06 1.28
N LEU A 58 12.25 -7.05 0.60
CA LEU A 58 11.65 -5.72 0.48
C LEU A 58 10.30 -5.77 -0.24
N ARG A 59 10.20 -6.48 -1.38
CA ARG A 59 8.91 -6.65 -2.08
C ARG A 59 7.86 -7.31 -1.20
N THR A 60 8.26 -8.31 -0.42
CA THR A 60 7.35 -9.01 0.50
C THR A 60 6.88 -8.08 1.61
N PHE A 61 7.77 -7.25 2.14
CA PHE A 61 7.44 -6.24 3.13
C PHE A 61 6.48 -5.19 2.55
N ASP A 62 6.82 -4.61 1.40
CA ASP A 62 6.00 -3.60 0.70
C ASP A 62 4.61 -4.17 0.38
N GLY A 63 4.52 -5.44 -0.03
CA GLY A 63 3.24 -6.13 -0.25
C GLY A 63 2.40 -6.31 1.04
N LYS A 64 3.05 -6.49 2.20
CA LYS A 64 2.35 -6.52 3.50
C LYS A 64 1.83 -5.13 3.87
N VAL A 65 2.66 -4.10 3.70
CA VAL A 65 2.29 -2.70 3.94
C VAL A 65 1.10 -2.30 3.07
N TYR A 66 1.14 -2.62 1.78
CA TYR A 66 0.03 -2.34 0.85
C TYR A 66 -1.28 -2.97 1.33
N ARG A 67 -1.27 -4.26 1.68
CA ARG A 67 -2.47 -4.93 2.21
C ARG A 67 -2.99 -4.29 3.49
N ALA A 68 -2.09 -3.96 4.42
CA ALA A 68 -2.45 -3.29 5.67
C ALA A 68 -3.01 -1.89 5.42
N GLN A 69 -2.47 -1.15 4.46
CA GLN A 69 -2.97 0.15 4.03
C GLN A 69 -4.38 0.05 3.43
N CYS A 70 -4.63 -0.93 2.55
CA CYS A 70 -5.97 -1.16 1.99
C CYS A 70 -6.99 -1.47 3.09
N GLN A 71 -6.62 -2.31 4.06
CA GLN A 71 -7.48 -2.61 5.21
C GLN A 71 -7.78 -1.34 6.04
N MET A 72 -6.75 -0.54 6.33
CA MET A 72 -6.89 0.72 7.06
C MET A 72 -7.84 1.68 6.35
N VAL A 73 -7.69 1.86 5.02
CA VAL A 73 -8.60 2.70 4.21
C VAL A 73 -10.03 2.18 4.26
N GLY A 74 -10.24 0.87 4.15
CA GLY A 74 -11.56 0.25 4.27
C GLY A 74 -12.20 0.48 5.64
N GLU A 75 -11.45 0.31 6.72
CA GLU A 75 -11.92 0.55 8.09
C GLU A 75 -12.24 2.03 8.33
N MET A 76 -11.42 2.95 7.82
CA MET A 76 -11.68 4.39 7.88
C MET A 76 -12.93 4.77 7.11
N GLY A 77 -13.08 4.27 5.88
CA GLY A 77 -14.28 4.47 5.07
C GLY A 77 -15.53 3.96 5.77
N ALA A 78 -15.47 2.77 6.39
CA ALA A 78 -16.59 2.23 7.17
C ALA A 78 -16.92 3.08 8.40
N LYS A 79 -15.92 3.64 9.09
CA LYS A 79 -16.15 4.55 10.23
C LYS A 79 -16.81 5.86 9.78
N LEU A 80 -16.32 6.47 8.69
CA LEU A 80 -16.91 7.69 8.12
C LEU A 80 -18.36 7.45 7.67
N HIS A 81 -18.63 6.31 7.02
CA HIS A 81 -19.99 5.91 6.67
C HIS A 81 -20.91 5.81 7.90
N ARG A 82 -20.46 5.16 8.98
CA ARG A 82 -21.25 5.05 10.23
C ARG A 82 -21.50 6.40 10.91
N LEU A 83 -20.62 7.37 10.71
CA LEU A 83 -20.80 8.75 11.20
C LEU A 83 -21.75 9.56 10.30
N GLY A 84 -22.29 8.98 9.23
CA GLY A 84 -23.21 9.63 8.31
C GLY A 84 -22.51 10.55 7.30
N ILE A 85 -21.19 10.41 7.12
CA ILE A 85 -20.45 11.22 6.14
C ILE A 85 -20.80 10.73 4.73
N PRO A 86 -21.27 11.61 3.83
CA PRO A 86 -21.64 11.26 2.46
C PRO A 86 -20.48 10.65 1.66
N PHE A 87 -20.82 9.86 0.63
CA PHE A 87 -19.89 9.25 -0.33
C PHE A 87 -18.97 8.15 0.22
N PHE A 88 -18.91 7.97 1.54
CA PHE A 88 -18.29 6.79 2.17
C PHE A 88 -19.37 5.72 2.35
N GLY A 89 -19.15 4.52 1.81
CA GLY A 89 -20.13 3.42 1.83
C GLY A 89 -21.13 3.42 0.65
N THR A 90 -20.81 4.08 -0.46
CA THR A 90 -21.58 4.00 -1.71
C THR A 90 -21.77 2.55 -2.13
N ARG A 91 -23.00 2.18 -2.51
CA ARG A 91 -23.31 0.81 -2.95
C ARG A 91 -22.54 0.49 -4.23
N PRO A 92 -21.89 -0.69 -4.34
CA PRO A 92 -21.07 -1.04 -5.50
C PRO A 92 -21.87 -1.02 -6.81
N GLU A 93 -23.16 -1.37 -6.73
CA GLU A 93 -24.12 -1.34 -7.84
C GLU A 93 -24.27 0.04 -8.50
N LEU A 94 -23.89 1.12 -7.81
CA LEU A 94 -23.99 2.49 -8.29
C LEU A 94 -22.68 3.01 -8.91
N ILE A 95 -21.60 2.22 -8.85
CA ILE A 95 -20.25 2.62 -9.26
C ILE A 95 -19.93 2.02 -10.63
N ARG A 96 -19.58 2.88 -11.59
CA ARG A 96 -19.05 2.48 -12.90
C ARG A 96 -17.52 2.48 -12.88
N TYR A 97 -16.91 1.43 -13.41
CA TYR A 97 -15.46 1.37 -13.59
C TYR A 97 -15.02 2.28 -14.76
N ASP A 98 -13.97 3.08 -14.56
CA ASP A 98 -13.50 4.04 -15.58
C ASP A 98 -12.80 3.38 -16.80
N GLY A 99 -12.51 2.08 -16.73
CA GLY A 99 -11.87 1.31 -17.79
C GLY A 99 -12.63 0.03 -18.08
N GLY A 100 -13.64 0.11 -18.95
CA GLY A 100 -14.32 -1.08 -19.46
C GLY A 100 -13.39 -1.88 -20.39
N VAL A 101 -13.25 -3.18 -20.15
CA VAL A 101 -13.15 -4.12 -21.27
C VAL A 101 -14.58 -4.60 -21.54
N ASP A 102 -15.04 -4.33 -22.76
CA ASP A 102 -16.36 -4.74 -23.25
C ASP A 102 -16.53 -6.25 -23.12
N GLY A 103 -17.70 -6.68 -22.63
CA GLY A 103 -17.96 -8.11 -22.50
C GLY A 103 -19.27 -8.53 -21.85
N ALA A 104 -20.39 -7.92 -22.22
CA ALA A 104 -21.69 -8.61 -22.36
C ALA A 104 -22.74 -7.60 -22.84
N ALA A 105 -23.35 -7.92 -23.97
CA ALA A 105 -24.52 -7.22 -24.49
C ALA A 105 -25.63 -7.22 -23.44
N ASP A 106 -26.16 -6.04 -23.12
CA ASP A 106 -27.60 -5.88 -23.02
C ASP A 106 -27.94 -4.47 -23.52
N GLU A 107 -28.76 -4.44 -24.57
CA GLU A 107 -29.39 -3.24 -25.07
C GLU A 107 -30.47 -2.84 -24.05
N ASP A 108 -30.21 -1.80 -23.26
CA ASP A 108 -31.28 -1.06 -22.58
C ASP A 108 -31.14 0.44 -22.89
N GLU A 109 -32.17 0.97 -23.56
CA GLU A 109 -32.33 2.37 -23.93
C GLU A 109 -32.57 3.26 -22.70
N GLY A 110 -31.54 3.43 -21.86
CA GLY A 110 -31.61 4.25 -20.66
C GLY A 110 -30.24 4.63 -20.14
N GLY A 111 -29.61 5.65 -20.76
CA GLY A 111 -28.28 6.18 -20.40
C GLY A 111 -27.95 6.11 -18.91
N GLY A 112 -27.07 5.18 -18.55
CA GLY A 112 -26.88 4.70 -17.17
C GLY A 112 -26.48 5.79 -16.17
N LYS A 113 -27.35 6.00 -15.18
CA LYS A 113 -27.25 6.89 -14.00
C LYS A 113 -26.25 6.42 -12.92
N GLY A 114 -25.05 5.98 -13.29
CA GLY A 114 -24.00 5.58 -12.34
C GLY A 114 -22.92 6.64 -12.18
N ILE A 115 -22.38 6.81 -10.97
CA ILE A 115 -21.18 7.62 -10.71
C ILE A 115 -19.95 6.80 -11.08
N THR A 116 -18.93 7.38 -11.70
CA THR A 116 -17.70 6.64 -11.96
C THR A 116 -16.81 6.52 -10.71
N GLU A 117 -15.88 5.58 -10.70
CA GLU A 117 -14.94 5.41 -9.59
C GLU A 117 -14.12 6.69 -9.35
N SER A 118 -13.61 7.32 -10.40
CA SER A 118 -12.88 8.58 -10.32
C SER A 118 -13.74 9.72 -9.76
N GLU A 119 -14.98 9.84 -10.22
CA GLU A 119 -15.92 10.85 -9.71
C GLU A 119 -16.22 10.63 -8.23
N LEU A 120 -16.45 9.39 -7.81
CA LEU A 120 -16.70 9.06 -6.41
C LEU A 120 -15.48 9.38 -5.53
N LEU A 121 -14.27 9.06 -6.02
CA LEU A 121 -13.02 9.39 -5.32
C LEU A 121 -12.82 10.89 -5.18
N GLU A 122 -13.16 11.68 -6.21
CA GLU A 122 -13.09 13.14 -6.13
C GLU A 122 -14.04 13.69 -5.05
N MET A 123 -15.29 13.21 -5.01
CA MET A 123 -16.26 13.61 -4.00
C MET A 123 -15.81 13.24 -2.58
N GLN A 124 -15.28 12.03 -2.39
CA GLN A 124 -14.72 11.58 -1.11
C GLN A 124 -13.57 12.48 -0.66
N ARG A 125 -12.62 12.81 -1.55
CA ARG A 125 -11.49 13.71 -1.23
C ARG A 125 -11.97 15.10 -0.83
N ARG A 126 -12.94 15.65 -1.56
CA ARG A 126 -13.52 16.96 -1.24
C ARG A 126 -14.20 16.95 0.13
N MET A 127 -14.91 15.88 0.45
CA MET A 127 -15.56 15.74 1.75
C MET A 127 -14.55 15.64 2.89
N LEU A 128 -13.44 14.92 2.71
CA LEU A 128 -12.35 14.86 3.69
C LEU A 128 -11.73 16.24 3.92
N GLY A 129 -11.47 17.01 2.87
CA GLY A 129 -10.94 18.38 3.01
C GLY A 129 -11.85 19.28 3.85
N ILE A 130 -13.16 19.23 3.63
CA ILE A 130 -14.13 19.99 4.44
C ILE A 130 -14.11 19.52 5.91
N LEU A 131 -14.01 18.22 6.18
CA LEU A 131 -13.92 17.70 7.55
C LEU A 131 -12.63 18.12 8.24
N GLU A 132 -11.51 18.13 7.51
CA GLU A 132 -10.22 18.62 8.01
C GLU A 132 -10.31 20.10 8.38
N ASP A 133 -10.88 20.94 7.51
CA ASP A 133 -11.06 22.38 7.77
C ASP A 133 -11.93 22.63 9.03
N LEU A 134 -13.01 21.86 9.19
CA LEU A 134 -13.89 21.97 10.37
C LEU A 134 -13.21 21.52 11.67
N CYS A 135 -12.28 20.57 11.60
CA CYS A 135 -11.56 20.06 12.77
C CYS A 135 -10.27 20.85 13.09
N ALA A 136 -9.78 21.65 12.15
CA ALA A 136 -8.61 22.51 12.32
C ALA A 136 -8.95 23.85 12.99
N SER A 137 -10.25 24.14 13.21
CA SER A 137 -10.75 25.36 13.85
C SER A 137 -10.95 25.25 15.36
#